data_AF-A0A098SC60-F1
#
_entry.id   AF-A0A098SC60-F1
#
_cell.length_a   1.000
_cell.length_b   1.000
_cell.length_c   1.000
_cell.angle_alpha   90.00
_cell.angle_beta   90.00
_cell.angle_gamma   90.00
#
_symmetry.space_group_name_H-M   'P 1'
#
loop_
_entity.id
_entity.type
_entity.pdbx_description
1 polymer ?
#
loop_
_entity_poly.entity_id
_entity_poly.type
_entity_poly.pdbx_seq_one_letter_code
_entity_poly.pdbx_strand_id
1 'polypeptide(L)' 'METTKKMSNLQLELLKVFSFDLEDHQIIEIRNLLANYFAEKATAEMDRLWEENQWNEKTIEEWSKEHMRTKYSF' A
#
# COMPACT_ATOMS: atom_id res chain seq x y z
N MET A 1 24.83 -23.07 -2.83
CA MET A 1 25.38 -21.76 -3.22
C MET A 1 24.42 -20.72 -2.70
N GLU A 2 24.80 -20.03 -1.62
CA GLU A 2 24.00 -18.96 -1.05
C GLU A 2 23.98 -17.77 -2.02
N THR A 3 22.80 -17.42 -2.53
CA THR A 3 22.64 -16.25 -3.40
C THR A 3 22.66 -15.01 -2.50
N THR A 4 23.76 -14.25 -2.53
CA THR A 4 23.83 -12.94 -1.88
C THR A 4 22.85 -12.00 -2.57
N LYS A 5 21.62 -11.95 -2.06
CA LYS A 5 20.57 -11.05 -2.52
C LYS A 5 21.05 -9.62 -2.27
N LYS A 6 21.42 -8.90 -3.34
CA LYS A 6 21.75 -7.48 -3.27
C LYS A 6 20.56 -6.73 -2.64
N MET A 7 20.86 -5.87 -1.67
CA MET A 7 19.84 -5.04 -1.03
C MET A 7 19.12 -4.19 -2.08
N SER A 8 17.82 -4.03 -1.92
CA SER A 8 17.03 -3.13 -2.76
C SER A 8 17.46 -1.67 -2.54
N ASN A 9 17.23 -0.82 -3.53
CA ASN A 9 17.56 0.61 -3.45
C ASN A 9 16.88 1.28 -2.23
N LEU A 10 15.64 0.90 -1.90
CA LEU A 10 14.94 1.42 -0.71
C LEU A 10 15.64 1.00 0.59
N GLN A 11 16.09 -0.26 0.68
CA GLN A 11 16.82 -0.73 1.86
C GLN A 11 18.14 0.03 2.04
N LEU A 12 18.87 0.33 0.96
CA LEU A 12 20.08 1.14 1.01
C LEU A 12 19.80 2.58 1.45
N GLU A 13 18.67 3.16 1.03
CA GLU A 13 18.30 4.52 1.44
C GLU A 13 17.88 4.58 2.91
N LEU A 14 17.13 3.59 3.40
CA LEU A 14 16.76 3.48 4.81
C LEU A 14 17.99 3.32 5.73
N LEU A 15 19.04 2.62 5.28
CA LEU A 15 20.29 2.55 6.03
C LEU A 15 20.95 3.92 6.22
N LYS A 16 20.83 4.82 5.24
CA LYS A 16 21.31 6.20 5.40
C LYS A 16 20.45 6.95 6.42
N VAL A 17 19.14 6.73 6.42
CA VAL A 17 18.24 7.32 7.42
C VAL A 17 18.59 6.85 8.84
N PHE A 18 18.98 5.58 9.02
CA PHE A 18 19.41 5.06 10.33
C PHE A 18 20.72 5.67 10.86
N SER A 19 21.49 6.37 10.01
CA SER A 19 22.65 7.12 10.49
C SER A 19 22.27 8.36 11.32
N PHE A 20 21.01 8.78 11.25
CA PHE A 20 20.47 9.84 12.10
C PHE A 20 19.84 9.23 13.35
N ASP A 21 20.14 9.81 14.50
CA ASP A 21 19.47 9.48 15.76
C ASP A 21 18.12 10.21 15.79
N LEU A 22 17.08 9.55 15.28
CA LEU A 22 15.73 10.10 15.18
C LEU A 22 14.95 9.81 16.45
N GLU A 23 14.19 10.81 16.90
CA GLU A 23 13.21 10.59 17.96
C GLU A 23 12.03 9.73 17.46
N ASP A 24 11.38 9.00 18.37
CA ASP A 24 10.26 8.10 18.04
C ASP A 24 9.14 8.77 17.23
N HIS A 25 8.87 10.06 17.50
CA HIS A 25 7.85 10.82 16.79
C HIS A 25 8.19 10.98 15.29
N GLN A 26 9.46 11.19 14.97
CA GLN A 26 9.93 11.35 13.58
C GLN A 26 9.85 10.03 12.81
N ILE A 27 10.07 8.89 13.50
CA ILE A 27 9.89 7.56 12.91
C ILE A 27 8.42 7.34 12.53
N ILE A 28 7.49 7.77 13.38
CA ILE A 28 6.05 7.70 13.11
C ILE A 28 5.69 8.61 11.92
N GLU A 29 6.25 9.81 11.84
CA GLU A 29 6.04 10.73 10.72
C GLU A 29 6.51 10.13 9.39
N ILE A 30 7.69 9.51 9.35
CA ILE A 30 8.21 8.82 8.16
C ILE A 30 7.29 7.66 7.76
N ARG A 31 6.80 6.88 8.73
CA ARG A 31 5.84 5.80 8.48
C ARG A 31 4.55 6.34 7.86
N ASN A 32 4.02 7.43 8.41
CA ASN A 32 2.80 8.05 7.91
C ASN A 32 3.00 8.63 6.52
N LEU A 33 4.16 9.24 6.24
CA LEU A 33 4.51 9.73 4.91
C LEU A 33 4.49 8.60 3.87
N LEU A 34 5.10 7.46 4.19
CA LEU A 34 5.08 6.29 3.32
C LEU A 34 3.67 5.72 3.14
N ALA A 35 2.91 5.61 4.24
CA ALA A 35 1.53 5.12 4.20
C ALA A 35 0.64 6.00 3.31
N ASN A 36 0.74 7.32 3.45
CA ASN A 36 0.00 8.28 2.63
C ASN A 36 0.40 8.18 1.15
N TYR A 37 1.71 8.10 0.86
CA TYR A 37 2.18 7.93 -0.51
C TYR A 37 1.58 6.69 -1.19
N PHE A 38 1.58 5.54 -0.50
CA PHE A 38 0.99 4.32 -1.06
C PHE A 38 -0.53 4.37 -1.12
N ALA A 39 -1.20 5.01 -0.17
CA ALA A 39 -2.66 5.20 -0.20
C ALA A 39 -3.08 6.08 -1.39
N GLU A 40 -2.34 7.16 -1.66
CA GLU A 40 -2.56 8.02 -2.83
C GLU A 40 -2.37 7.23 -4.14
N LYS A 41 -1.32 6.41 -4.23
CA LYS A 41 -1.08 5.56 -5.41
C LYS A 41 -2.17 4.51 -5.60
N ALA A 42 -2.62 3.87 -4.53
CA ALA A 42 -3.72 2.90 -4.59
C ALA A 42 -5.04 3.56 -5.02
N THR A 43 -5.31 4.76 -4.50
CA THR A 43 -6.51 5.54 -4.87
C THR A 43 -6.47 5.91 -6.35
N ALA A 44 -5.35 6.46 -6.82
CA ALA A 44 -5.20 6.83 -8.22
C ALA A 44 -5.33 5.63 -9.18
N GLU A 45 -4.80 4.46 -8.80
CA GLU A 45 -4.99 3.24 -9.60
C GLU A 45 -6.44 2.76 -9.57
N MET A 46 -7.14 2.89 -8.44
CA MET A 46 -8.57 2.57 -8.36
C MET A 46 -9.40 3.49 -9.27
N ASP A 47 -9.11 4.79 -9.29
CA ASP A 47 -9.76 5.75 -10.19
C ASP A 47 -9.50 5.38 -11.66
N ARG A 48 -8.25 5.01 -12.00
CA ARG A 48 -7.89 4.53 -13.34
C ARG A 48 -8.69 3.29 -13.74
N LEU A 49 -8.77 2.29 -12.86
CA LEU A 49 -9.54 1.07 -13.09
C LEU A 49 -11.04 1.34 -13.19
N TRP A 50 -11.55 2.30 -12.41
CA TRP A 50 -12.94 2.72 -12.45
C TRP A 50 -13.36 3.24 -13.81
N GLU A 51 -12.53 4.10 -14.40
CA GLU A 51 -12.73 4.62 -15.75
C GLU A 51 -12.55 3.53 -16.83
N GLU A 52 -11.45 2.76 -16.77
CA GLU A 52 -11.12 1.73 -17.76
C GLU A 52 -12.20 0.64 -17.86
N ASN A 53 -12.78 0.24 -16.73
CA ASN A 53 -13.82 -0.79 -16.67
C ASN A 53 -15.23 -0.21 -16.78
N GLN A 54 -15.38 1.10 -16.99
CA GLN A 54 -16.67 1.80 -17.10
C GLN A 54 -17.59 1.53 -15.89
N TRP A 55 -16.99 1.41 -14.71
CA TRP A 55 -17.73 1.19 -13.47
C TRP A 55 -18.62 2.39 -13.18
N ASN A 56 -19.78 2.10 -12.61
CA ASN A 56 -20.79 3.09 -12.29
C ASN A 56 -21.61 2.63 -11.08
N GLU A 57 -22.67 3.37 -10.75
CA GLU A 57 -23.53 3.08 -9.62
C GLU A 57 -24.10 1.65 -9.64
N LYS A 58 -24.41 1.11 -10.82
CA LYS A 58 -24.87 -0.27 -10.96
C LYS A 58 -23.81 -1.28 -10.52
N THR A 59 -22.54 -1.03 -10.84
CA THR A 59 -21.42 -1.87 -10.37
C THR A 59 -21.35 -1.89 -8.84
N ILE A 60 -21.56 -0.74 -8.20
CA ILE A 60 -21.60 -0.65 -6.72
C ILE A 60 -22.78 -1.45 -6.16
N GLU A 61 -23.97 -1.32 -6.76
CA GLU A 61 -25.14 -2.09 -6.35
C GLU A 61 -24.95 -3.60 -6.49
N GLU A 62 -24.25 -4.04 -7.55
CA GLU A 62 -23.90 -5.43 -7.78
C GLU A 62 -22.93 -5.91 -6.70
N TRP A 63 -21.81 -5.21 -6.47
CA TRP A 63 -20.83 -5.54 -5.43
C TRP A 63 -21.42 -5.54 -4.02
N SER A 64 -22.34 -4.63 -3.72
CA SER A 64 -23.01 -4.58 -2.41
C SER A 64 -23.82 -5.84 -2.11
N LYS A 65 -24.21 -6.61 -3.13
CA LYS A 65 -24.95 -7.89 -2.98
C LYS A 65 -24.02 -9.10 -2.97
N GLU A 66 -22.72 -8.91 -3.25
CA GLU A 66 -21.74 -9.97 -3.21
C GLU A 66 -21.35 -10.33 -1.77
N HIS A 67 -21.10 -11.62 -1.54
CA HIS A 67 -20.67 -12.13 -0.24
C HIS A 67 -19.18 -12.48 -0.28
N MET A 68 -18.35 -11.46 -0.55
CA MET A 68 -16.88 -11.60 -0.74
C MET A 68 -16.08 -11.71 0.56
N ARG A 69 -16.75 -11.81 1.71
CA ARG A 69 -16.10 -11.98 3.01
C ARG A 69 -15.56 -13.41 3.15
N THR A 70 -14.43 -13.56 3.82
CA THR A 70 -13.89 -14.89 4.18
C THR A 70 -14.96 -15.70 4.92
N LYS A 71 -15.29 -16.89 4.41
CA LYS A 71 -16.21 -17.81 5.08
C LYS A 71 -15.51 -18.41 6.29
N TYR A 72 -16.06 -18.17 7.48
CA TYR A 72 -15.62 -18.85 8.70
C TYR A 72 -16.39 -20.16 8.84
N SER A 73 -15.64 -21.26 8.91
CA SER A 73 -16.16 -22.56 9.33
C SER A 73 -15.83 -22.70 10.82
N PHE A 74 -16.86 -22.87 11.67
CA PHE A 74 -16.69 -23.26 13.07
C PHE A 74 -16.68 -24.78 13.20
#